data_AF-A0A1G0ZA00-F1
#
_entry.id   AF-A0A1G0ZA00-F1
#
_cell.length_a   1.000
_cell.length_b   1.000
_cell.length_c   1.000
_cell.angle_alpha   90.00
_cell.angle_beta   90.00
_cell.angle_gamma   90.00
#
_symmetry.space_group_name_H-M   'P 1'
#
loop_
_entity.id
_entity.type
_entity.pdbx_description
1 polymer ?
#
loop_
_entity_poly.entity_id
_entity_poly.type
_entity_poly.pdbx_seq_one_letter_code
_entity_poly.pdbx_strand_id
1 'polypeptide(L)'
;MLLPALKGAKDQAQAIICKSNMRQVGMAVISFTTDREGYLPAFTGDGKTAGHRDELFPADENMTSMANFYRWFTNFTNNDNCFWDYYKDVSKLVCPSHPRRDAILAQVGSWDGNSYVVTEKFSRWQVGSKRQALMHTIGTEKFMLLERTALTGTTSYSFRALYTGTPGNMIPDQIGIHHKGTNAVFFDGHVDFFPFKHIPQSWSDAPFETKYF
;
A
#
# COMPACT_ATOMS: atom_id res chain seq x y z
N MET A 1 -8.63 8.99 -34.26
CA MET A 1 -8.86 7.67 -33.65
C MET A 1 -7.55 6.89 -33.75
N LEU A 2 -6.95 6.46 -32.65
CA LEU A 2 -5.68 5.71 -32.66
C LEU A 2 -5.98 4.24 -33.03
N LEU A 3 -5.19 3.67 -33.94
CA LEU A 3 -5.31 2.28 -34.41
C LEU A 3 -5.21 1.29 -33.22
N PRO A 4 -5.93 0.15 -33.23
CA PRO A 4 -5.97 -0.82 -32.12
C PRO A 4 -4.58 -1.28 -31.62
N ALA A 5 -3.62 -1.42 -32.53
CA ALA A 5 -2.24 -1.78 -32.20
C ALA A 5 -1.53 -0.71 -31.35
N LEU A 6 -1.78 0.57 -31.63
CA LEU A 6 -1.17 1.70 -30.92
C LEU A 6 -1.75 1.86 -29.51
N LYS A 7 -3.04 1.52 -29.33
CA LYS A 7 -3.65 1.44 -28.00
C LYS A 7 -3.00 0.36 -27.14
N GLY A 8 -2.79 -0.84 -27.69
CA GLY A 8 -2.14 -1.94 -26.98
C GLY A 8 -0.70 -1.62 -26.54
N ALA A 9 0.08 -1.00 -27.43
CA ALA A 9 1.45 -0.57 -27.10
C ALA A 9 1.48 0.47 -25.96
N LYS A 10 0.53 1.41 -25.96
CA LYS A 10 0.40 2.42 -24.90
C LYS A 10 0.07 1.77 -23.54
N ASP A 11 -0.89 0.84 -23.52
CA ASP A 11 -1.32 0.17 -22.29
C ASP A 11 -0.16 -0.64 -21.66
N GLN A 12 0.65 -1.31 -22.49
CA GLN A 12 1.87 -2.00 -22.05
C GLN A 12 2.93 -1.05 -21.50
N ALA A 13 3.18 0.07 -22.19
CA ALA A 13 4.14 1.07 -21.74
C ALA A 13 3.75 1.67 -20.38
N GLN A 14 2.45 1.95 -20.18
CA GLN A 14 1.96 2.44 -18.90
C GLN A 14 2.07 1.39 -17.79
N ALA A 15 1.83 0.11 -18.08
CA ALA A 15 2.02 -0.98 -17.12
C ALA A 15 3.48 -1.08 -16.64
N ILE A 16 4.45 -0.91 -17.55
CA ILE A 16 5.88 -0.88 -17.23
C ILE A 16 6.20 0.31 -16.31
N ILE A 17 5.61 1.47 -16.57
CA ILE A 17 5.79 2.65 -15.70
C ILE A 17 5.19 2.40 -14.31
N CYS A 18 3.97 1.86 -14.22
CA CYS A 18 3.37 1.54 -12.92
C CYS A 18 4.22 0.52 -12.14
N LYS A 19 4.78 -0.49 -12.83
CA LYS A 19 5.74 -1.44 -12.25
C LYS A 19 6.98 -0.74 -11.69
N SER A 20 7.56 0.19 -12.46
CA SER A 20 8.73 0.98 -12.04
C SER A 20 8.44 1.86 -10.83
N ASN A 21 7.28 2.53 -10.80
CA ASN A 21 6.84 3.34 -9.67
C ASN A 21 6.69 2.49 -8.40
N MET A 22 6.04 1.34 -8.50
CA MET A 22 5.90 0.41 -7.37
C MET A 22 7.23 -0.11 -6.85
N ARG A 23 8.18 -0.39 -7.75
CA ARG A 23 9.55 -0.75 -7.34
C ARG A 23 10.18 0.35 -6.49
N GLN A 24 10.02 1.62 -6.88
CA GLN A 24 10.54 2.75 -6.09
C GLN A 24 9.90 2.83 -4.71
N VAL A 25 8.59 2.60 -4.60
CA VAL A 25 7.91 2.53 -3.29
C VAL A 25 8.42 1.35 -2.46
N GLY A 26 8.58 0.16 -3.05
CA GLY A 26 9.14 -1.01 -2.36
C GLY A 26 10.56 -0.78 -1.85
N MET A 27 11.41 -0.14 -2.67
CA MET A 27 12.77 0.23 -2.25
C MET A 27 12.77 1.23 -1.10
N ALA A 28 11.82 2.17 -1.05
CA ALA A 28 11.67 3.08 0.08
C ALA A 28 11.37 2.33 1.38
N VAL A 29 10.53 1.28 1.33
CA VAL A 29 10.25 0.41 2.49
C VAL A 29 11.51 -0.33 2.92
N ILE A 30 12.25 -0.93 1.98
CA ILE A 30 13.50 -1.63 2.30
C ILE A 30 14.51 -0.69 2.96
N SER A 31 14.71 0.50 2.39
CA SER A 31 15.60 1.53 2.97
C SER A 31 15.19 1.87 4.39
N PHE A 32 13.89 2.09 4.64
CA PHE A 32 13.39 2.33 5.99
C PHE A 32 13.74 1.18 6.93
N THR A 33 13.57 -0.07 6.49
CA THR A 33 13.88 -1.22 7.35
C THR A 33 15.37 -1.32 7.67
N THR A 34 16.26 -0.94 6.73
CA THR A 34 17.69 -0.85 7.00
C THR A 34 18.01 0.14 8.12
N ASP A 35 17.35 1.29 8.12
CA ASP A 35 17.57 2.36 9.11
C ASP A 35 16.83 2.12 10.45
N ARG A 36 15.90 1.13 10.49
CA ARG A 36 15.04 0.84 11.65
C ARG A 36 15.17 -0.62 12.11
N GLU A 37 16.39 -1.16 12.11
CA GLU A 37 16.72 -2.48 12.68
C GLU A 37 15.90 -3.65 12.10
N GLY A 38 15.49 -3.53 10.83
CA GLY A 38 14.68 -4.52 10.13
C GLY A 38 13.17 -4.41 10.39
N TYR A 39 12.72 -3.47 11.22
CA TYR A 39 11.30 -3.26 11.46
C TYR A 39 10.62 -2.60 10.28
N LEU A 40 9.45 -3.15 9.96
CA LEU A 40 8.55 -2.61 8.97
C LEU A 40 7.85 -1.35 9.50
N PRO A 41 7.64 -0.32 8.66
CA PRO A 41 7.00 0.90 9.12
C PRO A 41 5.58 0.68 9.69
N ALA A 42 5.27 1.24 10.85
CA ALA A 42 4.01 0.92 11.50
C ALA A 42 2.83 1.68 10.88
N PHE A 43 1.71 0.98 10.70
CA PHE A 43 0.42 1.62 10.73
C PHE A 43 0.17 2.17 12.14
N THR A 44 0.07 3.49 12.30
CA THR A 44 -0.24 4.07 13.61
C THR A 44 -1.64 4.69 13.62
N GLY A 45 -2.45 4.33 14.62
CA GLY A 45 -3.82 4.85 14.77
C GLY A 45 -3.96 6.06 15.71
N ASP A 46 -2.97 6.28 16.58
CA ASP A 46 -2.97 7.32 17.63
C ASP A 46 -1.80 8.27 17.43
N GLY A 47 -2.04 9.59 17.50
CA GLY A 47 -0.97 10.58 17.29
C GLY A 47 0.17 10.38 18.30
N LYS A 48 1.31 11.03 18.08
CA LYS A 48 2.44 10.95 19.04
C LYS A 48 2.58 12.26 19.79
N THR A 49 2.87 12.16 21.08
CA THR A 49 3.21 13.33 21.91
C THR A 49 4.48 14.00 21.38
N ALA A 50 4.63 15.29 21.66
CA ALA A 50 5.84 16.02 21.29
C ALA A 50 7.08 15.36 21.92
N GLY A 51 8.15 15.20 21.15
CA GLY A 51 9.37 14.50 21.57
C GLY A 51 9.43 13.02 21.18
N HIS A 52 8.30 12.38 20.91
CA HIS A 52 8.23 10.95 20.56
C HIS A 52 7.87 10.68 19.09
N ARG A 53 7.78 11.72 18.26
CA ARG A 53 7.29 11.65 16.87
C ARG A 53 8.13 10.74 15.98
N ASP A 54 9.44 10.71 16.21
CA ASP A 54 10.41 9.91 15.46
C ASP A 54 10.50 8.44 15.92
N GLU A 55 9.85 8.09 17.04
CA GLU A 55 9.84 6.73 17.56
C GLU A 55 8.91 5.84 16.73
N LEU A 56 9.40 4.69 16.29
CA LEU A 56 8.56 3.76 15.55
C LEU A 56 7.50 3.11 16.46
N PHE A 57 7.86 2.84 17.72
CA PHE A 57 7.04 2.13 18.70
C PHE A 57 7.04 2.84 20.07
N PRO A 58 6.46 4.05 20.17
CA PRO A 58 6.39 4.78 21.44
C PRO A 58 5.56 4.05 22.50
N ALA A 59 5.84 4.29 23.78
CA ALA A 59 5.02 3.82 24.89
C ALA A 59 3.59 4.42 24.84
N ASP A 60 2.61 3.78 25.50
CA ASP A 60 1.21 4.21 25.44
C ASP A 60 1.00 5.63 25.99
N GLU A 61 1.72 5.99 27.05
CA GLU A 61 1.73 7.33 27.63
C GLU A 61 2.22 8.42 26.65
N ASN A 62 2.99 8.03 25.63
CA ASN A 62 3.54 8.91 24.61
C ASN A 62 2.67 8.97 23.35
N MET A 63 1.50 8.33 23.35
CA MET A 63 0.53 8.36 22.26
C MET A 63 -0.68 9.22 22.65
N THR A 64 -1.13 10.10 21.76
CA THR A 64 -2.33 10.94 21.92
C THR A 64 -3.55 10.20 21.38
N SER A 65 -4.73 10.35 21.99
CA SER A 65 -5.98 9.66 21.58
C SER A 65 -6.19 9.53 20.06
N MET A 66 -6.76 8.39 19.66
CA MET A 66 -7.04 7.94 18.30
C MET A 66 -7.67 9.02 17.40
N ALA A 67 -6.81 9.80 16.74
CA ALA A 67 -7.26 10.93 15.95
C ALA A 67 -7.53 10.56 14.49
N ASN A 68 -6.73 9.66 13.91
CA ASN A 68 -6.72 9.41 12.47
C ASN A 68 -6.03 8.06 12.16
N PHE A 69 -6.74 7.20 11.42
CA PHE A 69 -6.19 5.95 10.91
C PHE A 69 -5.20 6.23 9.74
N TYR A 70 -4.37 5.28 9.31
CA TYR A 70 -3.68 5.26 7.99
C TYR A 70 -2.50 6.23 7.75
N ARG A 71 -1.33 5.92 8.36
CA ARG A 71 -0.13 6.76 8.29
C ARG A 71 0.83 6.54 7.14
N TRP A 72 0.95 5.35 6.54
CA TRP A 72 1.99 5.10 5.52
C TRP A 72 2.04 6.11 4.39
N PHE A 73 0.86 6.45 3.87
CA PHE A 73 0.70 7.28 2.68
C PHE A 73 0.42 8.75 2.98
N THR A 74 0.38 9.10 4.27
CA THR A 74 -0.02 10.43 4.72
C THR A 74 1.03 11.01 5.64
N ASN A 75 1.07 12.34 5.70
CA ASN A 75 1.71 13.04 6.79
C ASN A 75 0.70 13.93 7.49
N PHE A 76 0.37 13.60 8.73
CA PHE A 76 -0.48 14.47 9.55
C PHE A 76 0.32 15.66 10.08
N THR A 77 -0.41 16.63 10.61
CA THR A 77 0.07 17.91 11.16
C THR A 77 1.23 17.78 12.15
N ASN A 78 1.46 16.59 12.70
CA ASN A 78 2.44 16.32 13.75
C ASN A 78 3.66 15.49 13.32
N ASN A 79 3.81 15.12 12.04
CA ASN A 79 4.95 14.31 11.57
C ASN A 79 5.07 12.94 12.27
N ASP A 80 3.95 12.33 12.63
CA ASP A 80 3.94 11.07 13.40
C ASP A 80 4.29 9.83 12.55
N ASN A 81 4.40 10.00 11.23
CA ASN A 81 4.73 8.94 10.29
C ASN A 81 6.24 8.89 10.04
N CYS A 82 6.95 8.00 10.74
CA CYS A 82 8.38 7.82 10.54
C CYS A 82 8.77 7.36 9.13
N PHE A 83 7.81 6.83 8.35
CA PHE A 83 8.03 6.42 6.96
C PHE A 83 7.92 7.58 5.97
N TRP A 84 7.32 8.71 6.39
CA TRP A 84 6.95 9.77 5.46
C TRP A 84 8.14 10.34 4.69
N ASP A 85 9.30 10.49 5.33
CA ASP A 85 10.48 11.03 4.65
C ASP A 85 11.02 10.13 3.53
N TYR A 86 10.77 8.83 3.62
CA TYR A 86 11.09 7.86 2.56
C TYR A 86 10.01 7.85 1.48
N TYR A 87 8.75 8.09 1.86
CA TYR A 87 7.61 7.99 0.96
C TYR A 87 7.30 9.29 0.19
N LYS A 88 7.57 10.47 0.76
CA LYS A 88 7.10 11.76 0.23
C LYS A 88 7.47 12.02 -1.22
N ASP A 89 8.69 11.66 -1.63
CA ASP A 89 9.15 11.88 -3.00
C ASP A 89 8.54 10.86 -3.97
N VAL A 90 8.40 9.61 -3.52
CA VAL A 90 7.80 8.53 -4.30
C VAL A 90 6.27 8.56 -4.29
N SER A 91 5.63 9.33 -3.41
CA SER A 91 4.17 9.50 -3.35
C SER A 91 3.60 10.12 -4.64
N LYS A 92 4.41 10.89 -5.37
CA LYS A 92 4.09 11.47 -6.68
C LYS A 92 4.06 10.43 -7.80
N LEU A 93 4.59 9.22 -7.54
CA LEU A 93 4.70 8.13 -8.51
C LEU A 93 3.39 7.35 -8.60
N VAL A 94 2.29 8.04 -8.90
CA VAL A 94 0.96 7.43 -9.10
C VAL A 94 0.93 6.70 -10.44
N CYS A 95 0.28 5.54 -10.49
CA CYS A 95 0.15 4.76 -11.72
C CYS A 95 -0.52 5.58 -12.85
N PRO A 96 0.16 5.82 -14.00
CA PRO A 96 -0.41 6.60 -15.10
C PRO A 96 -1.70 6.05 -15.72
N SER A 97 -1.98 4.76 -15.58
CA SER A 97 -3.22 4.16 -16.09
C SER A 97 -4.38 4.22 -15.09
N HIS A 98 -4.18 4.77 -13.89
CA HIS A 98 -5.26 4.86 -12.91
C HIS A 98 -6.41 5.75 -13.46
N PRO A 99 -7.68 5.27 -13.50
CA PRO A 99 -8.83 5.96 -14.06
C PRO A 99 -9.11 7.30 -13.38
N ARG A 100 -8.72 7.41 -12.11
CA ARG A 100 -8.83 8.64 -11.31
C ARG A 100 -7.47 9.26 -10.99
N ARG A 101 -6.47 9.05 -11.85
CA ARG A 101 -5.09 9.52 -11.64
C ARG A 101 -5.03 10.99 -11.23
N ASP A 102 -5.75 11.87 -11.93
CA ASP A 102 -5.67 13.31 -11.65
C ASP A 102 -6.27 13.66 -10.29
N ALA A 103 -7.33 12.96 -9.87
CA ALA A 103 -7.90 13.11 -8.53
C ALA A 103 -6.96 12.62 -7.42
N ILE A 104 -6.22 11.54 -7.68
CA ILE A 104 -5.19 11.03 -6.74
C ILE A 104 -4.02 12.00 -6.67
N LEU A 105 -3.54 12.49 -7.82
CA LEU A 105 -2.43 13.45 -7.87
C LEU A 105 -2.75 14.74 -7.12
N ALA A 106 -4.00 15.20 -7.18
CA ALA A 106 -4.48 16.36 -6.41
C ALA A 106 -4.46 16.13 -4.89
N GLN A 107 -4.33 14.88 -4.43
CA GLN A 107 -4.37 14.49 -3.02
C GLN A 107 -3.06 13.85 -2.53
N VAL A 108 -1.97 13.90 -3.30
CA VAL A 108 -0.68 13.30 -2.91
C VAL A 108 -0.25 13.80 -1.52
N GLY A 109 0.06 12.84 -0.63
CA GLY A 109 0.38 13.09 0.78
C GLY A 109 -0.81 13.27 1.72
N SER A 110 -2.02 13.23 1.18
CA SER A 110 -3.28 13.05 1.89
C SER A 110 -3.74 11.60 1.80
N TRP A 111 -4.84 11.30 2.49
CA TRP A 111 -5.45 9.98 2.63
C TRP A 111 -5.66 9.25 1.31
N ASP A 112 -6.19 9.93 0.28
CA ASP A 112 -6.46 9.31 -1.02
C ASP A 112 -5.38 9.60 -2.08
N GLY A 113 -4.20 10.02 -1.63
CA GLY A 113 -3.07 10.43 -2.46
C GLY A 113 -2.22 9.31 -3.05
N ASN A 114 -2.76 8.09 -3.20
CA ASN A 114 -2.02 6.93 -3.70
C ASN A 114 -2.83 6.04 -4.67
N SER A 115 -2.12 5.28 -5.52
CA SER A 115 -2.70 4.22 -6.38
C SER A 115 -2.32 2.81 -5.93
N TYR A 116 -1.89 2.67 -4.68
CA TYR A 116 -1.29 1.44 -4.14
C TYR A 116 -1.92 1.08 -2.80
N VAL A 117 -1.95 -0.20 -2.49
CA VAL A 117 -2.40 -0.74 -1.19
C VAL A 117 -1.31 -1.60 -0.59
N VAL A 118 -1.29 -1.67 0.75
CA VAL A 118 -0.32 -2.48 1.51
C VAL A 118 -0.96 -3.76 2.04
N THR A 119 -0.17 -4.75 2.42
CA THR A 119 -0.70 -5.96 3.07
C THR A 119 -1.32 -5.67 4.44
N GLU A 120 -2.34 -6.43 4.83
CA GLU A 120 -2.84 -6.42 6.21
C GLU A 120 -1.88 -7.04 7.23
N LYS A 121 -0.88 -7.81 6.81
CA LYS A 121 0.08 -8.48 7.71
C LYS A 121 1.18 -7.53 8.19
N PHE A 122 1.10 -6.27 7.79
CA PHE A 122 2.08 -5.25 8.09
C PHE A 122 2.13 -4.84 9.57
N SER A 123 3.18 -4.13 9.99
CA SER A 123 3.32 -3.60 11.35
C SER A 123 2.15 -2.64 11.70
N ARG A 124 1.63 -2.71 12.93
CA ARG A 124 0.57 -1.85 13.50
C ARG A 124 0.95 -1.43 14.92
N TRP A 125 0.84 -0.15 15.23
CA TRP A 125 1.11 0.39 16.55
C TRP A 125 0.01 1.35 16.98
N GLN A 126 -0.80 0.93 17.93
CA GLN A 126 -1.93 1.69 18.44
C GLN A 126 -2.16 1.30 19.91
N VAL A 127 -2.62 2.23 20.74
CA VAL A 127 -3.06 1.95 22.10
C VAL A 127 -4.14 0.86 22.04
N GLY A 128 -3.91 -0.25 22.76
CA GLY A 128 -4.78 -1.43 22.75
C GLY A 128 -4.66 -2.36 21.52
N SER A 129 -3.88 -2.00 20.49
CA SER A 129 -3.63 -2.86 19.32
C SER A 129 -2.20 -2.69 18.79
N LYS A 130 -1.29 -3.53 19.28
CA LYS A 130 0.15 -3.48 18.98
C LYS A 130 0.61 -4.77 18.29
N ARG A 131 1.22 -4.62 17.12
CA ARG A 131 1.87 -5.69 16.35
C ARG A 131 3.09 -5.11 15.63
N GLN A 132 4.28 -5.57 16.01
CA GLN A 132 5.50 -5.23 15.30
C GLN A 132 5.81 -6.34 14.30
N ALA A 133 6.30 -5.98 13.12
CA ALA A 133 6.69 -6.95 12.10
C ALA A 133 8.12 -6.65 11.64
N LEU A 134 8.93 -7.69 11.58
CA LEU A 134 10.30 -7.64 11.08
C LEU A 134 10.32 -8.14 9.64
N MET A 135 11.00 -7.43 8.75
CA MET A 135 11.09 -7.77 7.32
C MET A 135 11.48 -9.24 7.10
N HIS A 136 12.49 -9.73 7.82
CA HIS A 136 13.02 -11.09 7.67
C HIS A 136 12.10 -12.20 8.22
N THR A 137 11.07 -11.85 9.00
CA THR A 137 10.10 -12.84 9.54
C THR A 137 8.97 -13.14 8.55
N ILE A 138 8.91 -12.40 7.44
CA ILE A 138 7.89 -12.54 6.43
C ILE A 138 8.49 -13.28 5.22
N GLY A 139 7.77 -14.27 4.71
CA GLY A 139 8.17 -14.98 3.50
C GLY A 139 8.34 -14.03 2.32
N THR A 140 9.44 -14.17 1.58
CA THR A 140 9.79 -13.29 0.46
C THR A 140 8.78 -13.41 -0.69
N GLU A 141 8.06 -14.52 -0.76
CA GLU A 141 6.98 -14.76 -1.71
C GLU A 141 5.71 -13.95 -1.42
N LYS A 142 5.58 -13.32 -0.25
CA LYS A 142 4.36 -12.60 0.14
C LYS A 142 4.30 -11.22 -0.50
N PHE A 143 3.08 -10.78 -0.81
CA PHE A 143 2.84 -9.44 -1.31
C PHE A 143 3.01 -8.40 -0.21
N MET A 144 3.85 -7.40 -0.48
CA MET A 144 4.00 -6.19 0.30
C MET A 144 3.04 -5.10 -0.19
N LEU A 145 3.05 -4.82 -1.50
CA LEU A 145 2.23 -3.79 -2.16
C LEU A 145 1.50 -4.37 -3.36
N LEU A 146 0.28 -3.90 -3.59
CA LEU A 146 -0.51 -4.19 -4.80
C LEU A 146 -1.07 -2.90 -5.41
N GLU A 147 -1.41 -2.93 -6.69
CA GLU A 147 -2.12 -1.84 -7.34
C GLU A 147 -3.58 -1.77 -6.89
N ARG A 148 -4.07 -0.55 -6.70
CA ARG A 148 -5.44 -0.23 -6.32
C ARG A 148 -6.20 0.36 -7.50
N THR A 149 -7.48 0.01 -7.64
CA THR A 149 -8.39 0.56 -8.66
C THR A 149 -9.63 1.23 -8.05
N ALA A 150 -10.15 0.75 -6.92
CA ALA A 150 -11.40 1.29 -6.36
C ALA A 150 -11.18 2.43 -5.37
N LEU A 151 -12.05 3.46 -5.48
CA LEU A 151 -12.25 4.54 -4.52
C LEU A 151 -13.70 4.46 -4.03
N THR A 152 -14.03 3.47 -3.21
CA THR A 152 -15.24 3.59 -2.38
C THR A 152 -14.77 4.17 -1.04
N GLY A 153 -15.33 5.32 -0.67
CA GLY A 153 -14.89 6.19 0.43
C GLY A 153 -15.06 5.62 1.85
N THR A 154 -14.78 4.35 2.05
CA THR A 154 -14.82 3.62 3.32
C THR A 154 -13.52 2.82 3.42
N THR A 155 -12.44 3.51 3.77
CA THR A 155 -11.07 3.09 3.46
C THR A 155 -10.47 2.16 4.52
N SER A 156 -9.89 1.04 4.06
CA SER A 156 -8.81 0.32 4.72
C SER A 156 -7.72 0.13 3.66
N TYR A 157 -6.62 0.89 3.70
CA TYR A 157 -5.49 0.80 2.73
C TYR A 157 -4.67 -0.49 2.86
N SER A 158 -5.25 -1.48 3.52
CA SER A 158 -4.72 -2.81 3.70
C SER A 158 -5.55 -3.77 2.87
N PHE A 159 -4.93 -4.57 2.03
CA PHE A 159 -5.63 -5.69 1.44
C PHE A 159 -5.76 -6.80 2.49
N ARG A 160 -7.00 -7.14 2.87
CA ARG A 160 -7.30 -8.13 3.91
C ARG A 160 -7.47 -9.51 3.28
N ALA A 161 -6.68 -10.51 3.69
CA ALA A 161 -6.63 -11.82 3.05
C ALA A 161 -7.70 -12.82 3.51
N LEU A 162 -8.73 -12.38 4.26
CA LEU A 162 -9.74 -13.29 4.79
C LEU A 162 -11.17 -12.78 4.58
N TYR A 163 -11.97 -13.65 3.98
CA TYR A 163 -13.41 -13.59 3.90
C TYR A 163 -14.00 -13.76 5.32
N THR A 164 -14.09 -12.69 6.11
CA THR A 164 -14.87 -12.74 7.36
C THR A 164 -16.33 -12.42 7.05
N GLY A 165 -17.02 -13.44 6.51
CA GLY A 165 -18.45 -13.81 6.63
C GLY A 165 -19.58 -12.80 6.84
N THR A 166 -19.38 -11.48 6.74
CA THR A 166 -20.42 -10.48 6.94
C THR A 166 -20.71 -9.78 5.61
N PRO A 167 -21.91 -9.92 5.03
CA PRO A 167 -22.34 -9.10 3.90
C PRO A 167 -22.23 -7.63 4.31
N GLY A 168 -21.27 -6.91 3.74
CA GLY A 168 -20.97 -5.52 4.10
C GLY A 168 -19.48 -5.22 4.33
N ASN A 169 -18.65 -6.23 4.64
CA ASN A 169 -17.18 -6.09 4.61
C ASN A 169 -16.69 -6.40 3.19
N MET A 170 -17.08 -5.51 2.27
CA MET A 170 -16.71 -5.56 0.86
C MET A 170 -15.19 -5.57 0.71
N ILE A 171 -14.72 -6.16 -0.39
CA ILE A 171 -13.43 -5.85 -1.01
C ILE A 171 -13.48 -4.33 -1.32
N PRO A 172 -12.90 -3.41 -0.52
CA PRO A 172 -13.09 -1.98 -0.79
C PRO A 172 -12.17 -1.52 -1.92
N ASP A 173 -11.03 -2.20 -2.06
CA ASP A 173 -10.01 -1.90 -3.02
C ASP A 173 -10.01 -3.02 -4.06
N GLN A 174 -10.70 -2.80 -5.18
CA GLN A 174 -10.48 -3.62 -6.36
C GLN A 174 -8.98 -3.57 -6.68
N ILE A 175 -8.30 -4.70 -6.59
CA ILE A 175 -6.87 -4.81 -6.86
C ILE A 175 -6.67 -5.08 -8.34
N GLY A 176 -5.79 -4.29 -8.96
CA GLY A 176 -5.65 -4.23 -10.41
C GLY A 176 -6.96 -3.81 -11.10
N ILE A 177 -6.94 -3.74 -12.43
CA ILE A 177 -7.98 -3.24 -13.37
C ILE A 177 -7.61 -1.91 -14.07
N HIS A 178 -6.32 -1.69 -14.35
CA HIS A 178 -5.87 -0.69 -15.35
C HIS A 178 -4.97 -1.28 -16.44
N HIS A 179 -4.44 -2.48 -16.21
CA HIS A 179 -3.50 -3.18 -17.09
C HIS A 179 -3.97 -4.58 -17.49
N LYS A 180 -5.25 -4.94 -17.25
CA LYS A 180 -5.75 -6.33 -17.32
C LYS A 180 -4.93 -7.28 -16.42
N GLY A 181 -4.53 -6.78 -15.26
CA GLY A 181 -3.69 -7.44 -14.27
C GLY A 181 -3.37 -6.50 -13.13
N THR A 182 -2.44 -6.92 -12.26
CA THR A 182 -1.89 -6.11 -11.17
C THR A 182 -0.37 -6.27 -11.09
N ASN A 183 0.33 -5.18 -10.84
CA ASN A 183 1.71 -5.22 -10.35
C ASN A 183 1.71 -5.52 -8.85
N ALA A 184 2.63 -6.39 -8.42
CA ALA A 184 2.79 -6.78 -7.04
C ALA A 184 4.25 -6.62 -6.62
N VAL A 185 4.48 -5.97 -5.49
CA VAL A 185 5.79 -5.85 -4.86
C VAL A 185 5.88 -6.88 -3.74
N PHE A 186 6.98 -7.61 -3.68
CA PHE A 186 7.26 -8.63 -2.69
C PHE A 186 8.13 -8.11 -1.55
N PHE A 187 8.20 -8.83 -0.43
CA PHE A 187 8.97 -8.43 0.76
C PHE A 187 10.50 -8.38 0.54
N ASP A 188 11.00 -8.98 -0.53
CA ASP A 188 12.40 -8.86 -0.96
C ASP A 188 12.64 -7.70 -1.97
N GLY A 189 11.60 -6.95 -2.31
CA GLY A 189 11.65 -5.83 -3.26
C GLY A 189 11.48 -6.21 -4.72
N HIS A 190 11.32 -7.50 -5.05
CA HIS A 190 10.96 -7.91 -6.40
C HIS A 190 9.57 -7.38 -6.75
N VAL A 191 9.36 -7.19 -8.05
CA VAL A 191 8.06 -6.76 -8.58
C VAL A 191 7.69 -7.65 -9.74
N ASP A 192 6.52 -8.27 -9.68
CA ASP A 192 5.97 -9.05 -10.78
C ASP A 192 4.59 -8.57 -11.20
N PHE A 193 4.22 -8.94 -12.42
CA PHE A 193 2.93 -8.64 -13.00
C PHE A 193 2.08 -9.90 -13.06
N PHE A 194 0.89 -9.83 -12.49
CA PHE A 194 -0.09 -10.90 -12.48
C PHE A 194 -1.20 -10.58 -13.49
N PRO A 195 -1.24 -11.26 -14.64
CA PRO A 195 -2.28 -11.03 -15.64
C PRO A 195 -3.62 -11.62 -15.17
N PHE A 196 -4.69 -10.89 -15.44
CA PHE A 196 -6.05 -11.29 -15.12
C PHE A 196 -6.82 -11.64 -16.40
N LYS A 197 -7.44 -12.82 -16.42
CA LYS A 197 -8.39 -13.20 -17.49
C LYS A 197 -9.79 -12.61 -17.26
N HIS A 198 -10.11 -12.34 -15.99
CA HIS A 198 -11.34 -11.75 -15.51
C HIS A 198 -11.04 -10.93 -14.24
N ILE A 199 -11.96 -10.08 -13.80
CA ILE A 199 -11.80 -9.36 -12.53
C ILE A 199 -11.85 -10.39 -11.40
N PRO A 200 -10.79 -10.57 -10.58
CA PRO A 200 -10.82 -11.50 -9.46
C PRO A 200 -11.93 -11.11 -8.49
N GLN A 201 -12.76 -12.07 -8.11
CA GLN A 201 -13.85 -11.91 -7.14
C GLN A 201 -13.41 -12.33 -5.72
N SER A 202 -12.32 -13.09 -5.60
CA SER A 202 -11.75 -13.53 -4.33
C SER A 202 -10.23 -13.72 -4.39
N TRP A 203 -9.58 -13.86 -3.23
CA TRP A 203 -8.14 -14.19 -3.13
C TRP A 203 -7.78 -15.62 -3.52
N SER A 204 -8.79 -16.49 -3.64
CA SER A 204 -8.63 -17.85 -4.18
C SER A 204 -8.81 -17.91 -5.69
N ASP A 205 -9.18 -16.81 -6.35
CA ASP A 205 -9.34 -16.79 -7.80
C ASP A 205 -7.97 -16.70 -8.48
N ALA A 206 -7.78 -17.50 -9.52
CA ALA A 206 -6.58 -17.44 -10.34
C ALA A 206 -6.36 -16.01 -10.89
N PRO A 207 -5.13 -15.46 -10.83
CA PRO A 207 -3.85 -16.14 -10.59
C PRO A 207 -3.36 -16.11 -9.13
N PHE A 208 -4.19 -15.74 -8.16
CA PHE A 208 -3.76 -15.68 -6.77
C PHE A 208 -3.70 -17.05 -6.12
N GLU A 209 -2.69 -17.25 -5.28
CA GLU A 209 -2.49 -18.43 -4.45
C GLU A 209 -2.38 -17.98 -2.99
N THR A 210 -2.85 -18.82 -2.06
CA THR A 210 -2.84 -18.51 -0.62
C THR A 210 -1.44 -18.23 -0.07
N LYS A 211 -0.38 -18.77 -0.69
CA LYS A 211 1.01 -18.54 -0.30
C LYS A 211 1.44 -17.07 -0.40
N TYR A 212 0.80 -16.26 -1.25
CA TYR A 212 1.17 -14.86 -1.45
C TYR A 212 0.68 -13.92 -0.32
N PHE A 213 -0.09 -14.43 0.64
CA PHE A 213 -0.76 -13.65 1.71
C PHE A 213 -0.35 -14.12 3.12
#